data_AF-A0A7X7UBC3-F1
#
_entry.id   AF-A0A7X7UBC3-F1
#
_cell.length_a   1.000
_cell.length_b   1.000
_cell.length_c   1.000
_cell.angle_alpha   90.00
_cell.angle_beta   90.00
_cell.angle_gamma   90.00
#
_symmetry.space_group_name_H-M   'P 1'
#
loop_
_entity.id
_entity.type
_entity.pdbx_description
1 polymer ?
#
loop_
_entity_poly.entity_id
_entity_poly.type
_entity_poly.pdbx_seq_one_letter_code
_entity_poly.pdbx_strand_id
1 'polypeptide(L)'
;MARRLTWRERGLRAMFRVVLALLRLVVRLPRGALLALLDAAERLVRITTANPEAVRQIDDLRGVIRDLPPGGEALRRILVEGRDAQILSVMMGAWRHHRGGVPDPVASYAESKVVESHRREAPARIALVGEAPEFEFLREAYRGRPDCRLVDSPASADGLEIVLDGPEALALAAASLARGAAVSLHLGAATTATAWRQLTDAAARGGGLPRIYDSYFYYPPLQKLKELVTAGAIGEPTMLRIRATLGGPGAAKQLDPPFGEQPLRHPAFDRFLLLTFLGGPAASLTAYLQPMDAARGGQGLIACRFAAPGRLGLLECAYAPELYVRSDYFPHDLEIEYTGTDGFLRLRRGMAERTQEPPLIARIGKTMQVYGMETGMRDDWAVVYKNAAAEMVGLTGGRSVVHLPSAAVVSALNLRERVYDAARAARPIEIF
;
A
#
# COMPACT_ATOMS: atom_id res chain seq x y z
N MET A 1 -15.43 -1.64 5.17
CA MET A 1 -16.56 -0.71 5.33
C MET A 1 -16.81 -0.06 3.97
N ALA A 2 -17.88 -0.46 3.26
CA ALA A 2 -18.13 0.01 1.89
C ALA A 2 -18.52 1.50 1.91
N ARG A 3 -17.74 2.36 1.24
CA ARG A 3 -18.15 3.75 0.96
C ARG A 3 -19.51 3.71 0.26
N ARG A 4 -20.54 4.31 0.85
CA ARG A 4 -21.84 4.47 0.20
C ARG A 4 -21.64 5.32 -1.05
N LEU A 5 -21.82 4.69 -2.21
CA LEU A 5 -21.79 5.36 -3.51
C LEU A 5 -22.75 6.55 -3.49
N THR A 6 -22.28 7.68 -3.99
CA THR A 6 -23.12 8.87 -4.16
C THR A 6 -24.34 8.52 -5.03
N TRP A 7 -25.44 9.26 -4.88
CA TRP A 7 -26.68 9.00 -5.64
C TRP A 7 -26.42 9.03 -7.16
N ARG A 8 -25.50 9.90 -7.61
CA ARG A 8 -25.00 9.98 -8.99
C ARG A 8 -24.23 8.73 -9.42
N GLU A 9 -23.30 8.21 -8.61
CA GLU A 9 -22.54 7.00 -8.95
C GLU A 9 -23.41 5.74 -8.98
N ARG A 10 -24.46 5.66 -8.15
CA ARG A 10 -25.44 4.56 -8.21
C ARG A 10 -26.24 4.58 -9.51
N GLY A 11 -26.72 5.75 -9.92
CA GLY A 11 -27.39 5.93 -11.21
C GLY A 11 -26.47 5.58 -12.38
N LEU A 12 -25.21 6.00 -12.32
CA LEU A 12 -24.22 5.74 -13.37
C LEU A 12 -23.86 4.26 -13.49
N ARG A 13 -23.70 3.54 -12.37
CA ARG A 13 -23.48 2.09 -12.38
C ARG A 13 -24.69 1.33 -12.91
N ALA A 14 -25.91 1.76 -12.59
CA ALA A 14 -27.12 1.16 -13.14
C ALA A 14 -27.18 1.34 -14.66
N MET A 15 -26.89 2.56 -15.15
CA MET A 15 -26.76 2.83 -16.58
C MET A 15 -25.69 1.95 -17.24
N PHE A 16 -24.49 1.84 -16.67
CA PHE A 16 -23.44 0.99 -17.24
C PHE A 16 -23.76 -0.51 -17.22
N ARG A 17 -24.57 -0.98 -16.27
CA ARG A 17 -25.09 -2.36 -16.30
C ARG A 17 -26.04 -2.59 -17.47
N VAL A 18 -26.91 -1.63 -17.76
CA VAL A 18 -27.79 -1.69 -18.94
C VAL A 18 -26.95 -1.66 -20.22
N VAL A 19 -25.96 -0.77 -20.29
CA VAL A 19 -25.04 -0.72 -21.44
C VAL A 19 -24.26 -2.02 -21.59
N LEU A 20 -23.76 -2.62 -20.52
CA LEU A 20 -23.04 -3.91 -20.57
C LEU A 20 -23.95 -5.05 -21.02
N ALA A 21 -25.20 -5.10 -20.53
CA ALA A 21 -26.18 -6.09 -20.96
C ALA A 21 -26.50 -5.96 -22.46
N LEU A 22 -26.66 -4.73 -22.95
CA LEU A 22 -26.82 -4.44 -24.37
C LEU A 22 -25.58 -4.83 -25.18
N LEU A 23 -24.38 -4.49 -24.72
CA LEU A 23 -23.12 -4.86 -25.37
C LEU A 23 -22.99 -6.39 -25.48
N ARG A 24 -23.37 -7.14 -24.44
CA ARG A 24 -23.36 -8.62 -24.48
C ARG A 24 -24.39 -9.19 -25.44
N LEU A 25 -25.57 -8.58 -25.54
CA LEU A 25 -26.59 -8.97 -26.52
C LEU A 25 -26.08 -8.72 -27.94
N VAL A 26 -25.50 -7.54 -28.17
CA VAL A 26 -25.01 -7.08 -29.46
C VAL A 26 -23.78 -7.89 -29.90
N VAL A 27 -22.83 -8.20 -29.00
CA VAL A 27 -21.62 -8.98 -29.33
C VAL A 27 -21.90 -10.48 -29.58
N ARG A 28 -23.09 -10.96 -29.19
CA ARG A 28 -23.55 -12.31 -29.52
C ARG A 28 -24.14 -12.41 -30.94
N LEU A 29 -24.47 -11.29 -31.56
CA LEU A 29 -25.00 -11.27 -32.92
C LEU A 29 -23.94 -11.70 -33.94
N PRO A 30 -24.35 -12.37 -35.03
CA PRO A 30 -23.45 -12.68 -36.13
C PRO A 30 -22.88 -11.39 -36.73
N ARG A 31 -21.65 -11.46 -37.27
CA ARG A 31 -20.89 -10.32 -37.79
C ARG A 31 -21.69 -9.42 -38.74
N GLY A 32 -22.51 -10.01 -39.61
CA GLY A 32 -23.38 -9.25 -40.52
C GLY A 32 -24.44 -8.41 -39.81
N ALA A 33 -25.00 -8.90 -38.71
CA ALA A 33 -26.00 -8.16 -37.92
C ALA A 33 -25.37 -7.02 -37.11
N LEU A 34 -24.12 -7.18 -36.64
CA LEU A 34 -23.34 -6.11 -36.00
C LEU A 34 -23.07 -4.94 -36.97
N LEU A 35 -22.65 -5.26 -38.19
CA LEU A 35 -22.41 -4.25 -39.23
C LEU A 35 -23.71 -3.51 -39.60
N ALA A 36 -24.82 -4.22 -39.75
CA ALA A 36 -26.12 -3.61 -40.02
C ALA A 36 -26.60 -2.69 -38.88
N LEU A 37 -26.29 -3.04 -37.62
CA LEU A 37 -26.58 -2.21 -36.45
C LEU A 37 -25.76 -0.92 -36.45
N LEU A 38 -24.48 -0.99 -36.81
CA LEU A 38 -23.63 0.20 -36.94
C LEU A 38 -24.08 1.09 -38.09
N ASP A 39 -24.53 0.53 -39.21
CA ASP A 39 -25.11 1.29 -40.33
C ASP A 39 -26.40 2.02 -39.92
N ALA A 40 -27.25 1.36 -39.13
CA ALA A 40 -28.45 1.99 -38.58
C ALA A 40 -28.10 3.10 -37.56
N ALA A 41 -27.10 2.85 -36.70
CA ALA A 41 -26.63 3.82 -35.71
C ALA A 41 -26.00 5.06 -36.36
N GLU A 42 -25.17 4.89 -37.40
CA GLU A 42 -24.58 5.99 -38.14
C GLU A 42 -25.64 6.87 -38.80
N ARG A 43 -26.64 6.24 -39.46
CA ARG A 43 -27.78 6.96 -40.06
C ARG A 43 -28.53 7.77 -39.00
N LEU A 44 -28.78 7.17 -37.84
CA LEU A 44 -29.45 7.84 -36.74
C LEU A 44 -28.62 9.02 -36.21
N VAL A 45 -27.31 8.84 -36.00
CA VAL A 45 -26.39 9.88 -35.52
C VAL A 45 -26.30 11.04 -36.50
N ARG A 46 -26.23 10.77 -37.82
CA ARG A 46 -26.23 11.81 -38.86
C ARG A 46 -27.52 12.62 -38.89
N ILE A 47 -28.66 12.00 -38.55
CA ILE A 47 -29.97 12.66 -38.51
C ILE A 47 -30.17 13.44 -37.19
N THR A 48 -29.68 12.90 -36.08
CA THR A 48 -30.00 13.42 -34.73
C THR A 48 -28.92 14.32 -34.14
N THR A 49 -27.67 14.24 -34.62
CA THR A 49 -26.54 15.00 -34.08
C THR A 49 -25.66 15.52 -35.21
N ALA A 50 -25.35 16.82 -35.20
CA ALA A 50 -24.36 17.41 -36.11
C ALA A 50 -22.91 17.20 -35.61
N ASN A 51 -22.62 16.11 -34.88
CA ASN A 51 -21.29 15.86 -34.30
C ASN A 51 -20.45 14.95 -35.24
N PRO A 52 -19.45 15.49 -35.95
CA PRO A 52 -18.63 14.71 -36.89
C PRO A 52 -17.78 13.64 -36.21
N GLU A 53 -17.47 13.82 -34.92
CA GLU A 53 -16.63 12.90 -34.15
C GLU A 53 -17.37 11.60 -33.80
N ALA A 54 -18.69 11.68 -33.57
CA ALA A 54 -19.52 10.50 -33.34
C ALA A 54 -19.63 9.61 -34.59
N VAL A 55 -19.71 10.22 -35.78
CA VAL A 55 -19.70 9.49 -37.06
C VAL A 55 -18.34 8.81 -37.27
N ARG A 56 -17.24 9.52 -37.02
CA ARG A 56 -15.88 8.97 -37.13
C ARG A 56 -15.66 7.77 -36.18
N GLN A 57 -16.15 7.84 -34.94
CA GLN A 57 -16.06 6.72 -33.99
C GLN A 57 -16.84 5.48 -34.44
N ILE A 58 -17.98 5.65 -35.13
CA ILE A 58 -18.74 4.54 -35.71
C ILE A 58 -17.99 3.92 -36.89
N ASP A 59 -17.35 4.74 -37.72
CA ASP A 59 -16.48 4.27 -38.82
C ASP A 59 -15.24 3.53 -38.31
N ASP A 60 -14.61 3.99 -37.24
CA ASP A 60 -13.48 3.31 -36.61
C ASP A 60 -13.89 1.93 -36.06
N LEU A 61 -15.04 1.85 -35.37
CA LEU A 61 -15.61 0.59 -34.89
C LEU A 61 -15.95 -0.38 -36.03
N ARG A 62 -16.46 0.15 -37.13
CA ARG A 62 -16.76 -0.62 -38.35
C ARG A 62 -15.47 -1.14 -38.99
N GLY A 63 -14.40 -0.35 -39.03
CA GLY A 63 -13.06 -0.76 -39.46
C GLY A 63 -12.51 -1.90 -38.60
N VAL A 64 -12.61 -1.80 -37.28
CA VAL A 64 -12.19 -2.86 -36.35
C VAL A 64 -12.96 -4.17 -36.60
N ILE A 65 -14.27 -4.11 -36.87
CA ILE A 65 -15.10 -5.31 -37.14
C ILE A 65 -14.86 -5.87 -38.55
N ARG A 66 -14.47 -5.06 -39.53
CA ARG A 66 -14.13 -5.48 -40.90
C ARG A 66 -12.72 -6.06 -41.02
N ASP A 67 -11.75 -5.46 -40.35
CA ASP A 67 -10.33 -5.66 -40.69
C ASP A 67 -9.57 -6.53 -39.67
N LEU A 68 -10.16 -6.88 -38.51
CA LEU A 68 -9.48 -7.64 -37.44
C LEU A 68 -10.25 -8.89 -36.97
N PRO A 69 -10.08 -10.05 -37.64
CA PRO A 69 -10.58 -11.34 -37.14
C PRO A 69 -10.13 -11.67 -35.69
N PRO A 70 -8.89 -11.38 -35.25
CA PRO A 70 -8.46 -11.65 -33.87
C PRO A 70 -9.03 -10.66 -32.85
N GLY A 71 -9.25 -9.40 -33.25
CA GLY A 71 -9.71 -8.33 -32.36
C GLY A 71 -11.19 -8.45 -32.00
N GLY A 72 -12.03 -8.82 -32.98
CA GLY A 72 -13.45 -9.08 -32.75
C GLY A 72 -13.67 -10.27 -31.81
N GLU A 73 -12.90 -11.35 -31.98
CA GLU A 73 -12.99 -12.53 -31.11
C GLU A 73 -12.44 -12.23 -29.71
N ALA A 74 -11.36 -11.46 -29.59
CA ALA A 74 -10.84 -11.01 -28.30
C ALA A 74 -11.83 -10.12 -27.55
N LEU A 75 -12.47 -9.16 -28.23
CA LEU A 75 -13.49 -8.29 -27.63
C LEU A 75 -14.72 -9.09 -27.20
N ARG A 76 -15.16 -10.04 -28.04
CA ARG A 76 -16.24 -10.98 -27.74
C ARG A 76 -15.91 -11.81 -26.51
N ARG A 77 -14.69 -12.33 -26.44
CA ARG A 77 -14.18 -13.10 -25.31
C ARG A 77 -14.13 -12.27 -24.02
N ILE A 78 -13.63 -11.04 -24.08
CA ILE A 78 -13.61 -10.11 -22.94
C ILE A 78 -15.03 -9.81 -22.45
N LEU A 79 -15.97 -9.55 -23.36
CA LEU A 79 -17.35 -9.17 -23.00
C LEU A 79 -18.21 -10.35 -22.54
N VAL A 80 -17.99 -11.55 -23.10
CA VAL A 80 -18.75 -12.76 -22.79
C VAL A 80 -18.16 -13.51 -21.58
N GLU A 81 -16.84 -13.67 -21.52
CA GLU A 81 -16.16 -14.42 -20.45
C GLU A 81 -15.72 -13.53 -19.28
N GLY A 82 -15.61 -12.21 -19.50
CA GLY A 82 -15.20 -11.27 -18.46
C GLY A 82 -16.25 -11.08 -17.39
N ARG A 83 -15.81 -10.97 -16.13
CA ARG A 83 -16.69 -10.70 -14.98
C ARG A 83 -17.28 -9.30 -15.08
N ASP A 84 -18.58 -9.18 -14.82
CA ASP A 84 -19.33 -7.91 -14.87
C ASP A 84 -18.63 -6.81 -14.07
N ALA A 85 -18.13 -7.14 -12.88
CA ALA A 85 -17.44 -6.19 -12.02
C ALA A 85 -16.19 -5.59 -12.68
N GLN A 86 -15.40 -6.39 -13.42
CA GLN A 86 -14.19 -5.93 -14.10
C GLN A 86 -14.52 -5.09 -15.34
N ILE A 87 -15.51 -5.51 -16.14
CA ILE A 87 -15.91 -4.75 -17.33
C ILE A 87 -16.54 -3.41 -16.94
N LEU A 88 -17.43 -3.40 -15.94
CA LEU A 88 -18.01 -2.17 -15.40
C LEU A 88 -16.95 -1.24 -14.84
N SER A 89 -15.91 -1.80 -14.21
CA SER A 89 -14.75 -1.07 -13.72
C SER A 89 -14.03 -0.33 -14.87
N VAL A 90 -13.71 -1.03 -15.95
CA VAL A 90 -13.08 -0.47 -17.16
C VAL A 90 -13.95 0.60 -17.81
N MET A 91 -15.26 0.33 -17.98
CA MET A 91 -16.20 1.29 -18.57
C MET A 91 -16.32 2.57 -17.73
N MET A 92 -16.35 2.45 -16.40
CA MET A 92 -16.33 3.60 -15.50
C MET A 92 -14.99 4.34 -15.51
N GLY A 93 -13.87 3.64 -15.67
CA GLY A 93 -12.53 4.25 -15.81
C GLY A 93 -12.45 5.08 -17.09
N ALA A 94 -12.79 4.48 -18.23
CA ALA A 94 -12.84 5.16 -19.53
C ALA A 94 -13.78 6.38 -19.52
N TRP A 95 -14.96 6.27 -18.90
CA TRP A 95 -15.88 7.40 -18.76
C TRP A 95 -15.32 8.52 -17.87
N ARG A 96 -14.67 8.18 -16.76
CA ARG A 96 -14.00 9.18 -15.90
C ARG A 96 -12.90 9.90 -16.67
N HIS A 97 -12.12 9.16 -17.45
CA HIS A 97 -11.05 9.70 -18.29
C HIS A 97 -11.57 10.67 -19.36
N HIS A 98 -12.69 10.34 -20.01
CA HIS A 98 -13.25 11.18 -21.08
C HIS A 98 -14.07 12.37 -20.56
N ARG A 99 -14.71 12.26 -19.39
CA ARG A 99 -15.61 13.32 -18.89
C ARG A 99 -14.93 14.28 -17.91
N GLY A 100 -13.89 13.87 -17.22
CA GLY A 100 -13.31 14.66 -16.13
C GLY A 100 -12.39 15.80 -16.55
N GLY A 101 -11.92 15.81 -17.82
CA GLY A 101 -10.54 16.24 -18.03
C GLY A 101 -9.61 15.39 -17.16
N VAL A 102 -8.29 15.55 -17.26
CA VAL A 102 -7.49 15.25 -16.07
C VAL A 102 -7.88 16.38 -15.11
N PRO A 103 -8.49 16.13 -13.95
CA PRO A 103 -8.58 17.19 -12.96
C PRO A 103 -7.15 17.68 -12.80
N ASP A 104 -6.91 18.98 -12.93
CA ASP A 104 -5.70 19.53 -12.31
C ASP A 104 -5.72 18.94 -10.92
N PRO A 105 -4.72 18.13 -10.53
CA PRO A 105 -4.63 17.74 -9.15
C PRO A 105 -4.41 19.07 -8.46
N VAL A 106 -5.50 19.61 -7.89
CA VAL A 106 -5.39 20.57 -6.82
C VAL A 106 -4.62 19.78 -5.78
N ALA A 107 -3.31 19.94 -5.82
CA ALA A 107 -2.36 19.43 -4.88
C ALA A 107 -2.60 20.21 -3.59
N SER A 108 -3.75 19.96 -2.97
CA SER A 108 -3.71 19.80 -1.55
C SER A 108 -2.96 18.47 -1.37
N TYR A 109 -1.64 18.58 -1.23
CA TYR A 109 -1.07 18.04 -0.01
C TYR A 109 -2.06 18.55 1.05
N ALA A 110 -3.06 17.74 1.39
CA ALA A 110 -3.55 17.80 2.75
C ALA A 110 -2.26 17.47 3.45
N GLU A 111 -1.57 18.53 3.90
CA GLU A 111 -0.51 18.44 4.88
C GLU A 111 -0.89 17.23 5.68
N SER A 112 -0.04 16.21 5.67
CA SER A 112 -0.12 15.12 6.62
C SER A 112 -0.07 15.83 7.96
N LYS A 113 -1.22 16.41 8.41
CA LYS A 113 -1.26 17.76 9.01
C LYS A 113 -0.15 17.69 9.98
N VAL A 114 0.99 18.35 9.66
CA VAL A 114 2.12 18.31 10.58
C VAL A 114 1.41 18.72 11.82
N VAL A 115 1.28 17.80 12.79
CA VAL A 115 0.42 18.07 13.94
C VAL A 115 1.10 19.28 14.48
N GLU A 116 0.52 20.46 14.23
CA GLU A 116 1.13 21.71 14.61
C GLU A 116 1.29 21.47 16.07
N SER A 117 2.56 21.43 16.50
CA SER A 117 2.92 21.03 17.83
C SER A 117 2.11 21.97 18.70
N HIS A 118 0.99 21.49 19.24
CA HIS A 118 0.25 22.26 20.19
C HIS A 118 1.31 22.57 21.24
N ARG A 119 1.63 23.86 21.41
CA ARG A 119 2.57 24.29 22.42
C ARG A 119 2.09 23.61 23.70
N ARG A 120 2.80 22.56 24.13
CA ARG A 120 2.46 21.92 25.38
C ARG A 120 2.78 22.96 26.44
N GLU A 121 1.82 23.23 27.30
CA GLU A 121 2.01 24.16 28.42
C GLU A 121 3.11 23.65 29.38
N ALA A 122 3.39 22.34 29.35
CA ALA A 122 4.44 21.69 30.13
C ALA A 122 5.34 20.76 29.27
N PRO A 123 6.63 20.62 29.60
CA PRO A 123 7.55 19.72 28.89
C PRO A 123 7.11 18.25 28.98
N ALA A 124 7.37 17.49 27.91
CA ALA A 124 7.06 16.07 27.85
C ALA A 124 7.90 15.28 28.87
N ARG A 125 7.28 14.43 29.69
CA ARG A 125 8.00 13.52 30.59
C ARG A 125 8.42 12.28 29.83
N ILE A 126 9.71 12.01 29.73
CA ILE A 126 10.28 10.91 28.96
C ILE A 126 11.05 9.97 29.87
N ALA A 127 10.72 8.67 29.83
CA ALA A 127 11.51 7.62 30.47
C ALA A 127 12.23 6.81 29.38
N LEU A 128 13.51 6.52 29.60
CA LEU A 128 14.31 5.70 28.69
C LEU A 128 14.76 4.42 29.41
N VAL A 129 14.15 3.30 29.02
CA VAL A 129 14.39 1.99 29.61
C VAL A 129 15.19 1.13 28.64
N GLY A 130 16.41 0.78 29.05
CA GLY A 130 17.35 -0.01 28.26
C GLY A 130 18.76 0.09 28.84
N GLU A 131 19.54 -0.96 28.59
CA GLU A 131 20.92 -1.12 29.08
C GLU A 131 21.97 -0.93 27.98
N ALA A 132 21.54 -0.80 26.72
CA ALA A 132 22.45 -0.63 25.61
C ALA A 132 23.17 0.73 25.71
N PRO A 133 24.47 0.83 25.36
CA PRO A 133 25.25 2.06 25.50
C PRO A 133 24.62 3.29 24.80
N GLU A 134 23.87 3.07 23.72
CA GLU A 134 23.14 4.09 22.97
C GLU A 134 22.12 4.85 23.85
N PHE A 135 21.60 4.23 24.91
CA PHE A 135 20.66 4.86 25.84
C PHE A 135 21.32 6.00 26.63
N GLU A 136 22.63 5.95 26.90
CA GLU A 136 23.32 7.06 27.57
C GLU A 136 23.38 8.29 26.66
N PHE A 137 23.72 8.09 25.38
CA PHE A 137 23.71 9.16 24.38
C PHE A 137 22.31 9.75 24.18
N LEU A 138 21.28 8.90 24.16
CA LEU A 138 19.89 9.36 24.09
C LEU A 138 19.51 10.15 25.34
N ARG A 139 19.84 9.68 26.55
CA ARG A 139 19.57 10.42 27.80
C ARG A 139 20.23 11.79 27.74
N GLU A 140 21.47 11.89 27.32
CA GLU A 140 22.16 13.17 27.19
C GLU A 140 21.50 14.09 26.15
N ALA A 141 21.14 13.54 24.98
CA ALA A 141 20.42 14.29 23.96
C ALA A 141 19.08 14.85 24.46
N TYR A 142 18.34 14.12 25.31
CA TYR A 142 17.09 14.59 25.91
C TYR A 142 17.28 15.57 27.07
N ARG A 143 18.39 15.50 27.85
CA ARG A 143 18.67 16.49 28.92
C ARG A 143 18.82 17.89 28.36
N GLY A 144 19.41 18.03 27.18
CA GLY A 144 19.62 19.31 26.51
C GLY A 144 18.35 19.94 25.90
N ARG A 145 17.18 19.30 26.03
CA ARG A 145 15.94 19.70 25.34
C ARG A 145 14.98 20.43 26.28
N PRO A 146 14.64 21.71 26.02
CA PRO A 146 13.75 22.48 26.90
C PRO A 146 12.29 21.98 26.87
N ASP A 147 11.92 21.22 25.84
CA ASP A 147 10.61 20.62 25.61
C ASP A 147 10.43 19.24 26.28
N CYS A 148 11.48 18.73 26.95
CA CYS A 148 11.50 17.39 27.54
C CYS A 148 12.01 17.41 28.99
N ARG A 149 11.49 16.50 29.81
CA ARG A 149 11.99 16.21 31.16
C ARG A 149 12.18 14.71 31.31
N LEU A 150 13.41 14.27 31.61
CA LEU A 150 13.66 12.87 31.89
C LEU A 150 13.07 12.45 33.25
N VAL A 151 12.56 11.21 33.30
CA VAL A 151 12.08 10.56 34.53
C VAL A 151 12.56 9.10 34.58
N ASP A 152 12.67 8.56 35.79
CA ASP A 152 13.34 7.27 36.02
C ASP A 152 12.46 6.03 35.79
N SER A 153 11.14 6.19 35.65
CA SER A 153 10.21 5.06 35.54
C SER A 153 9.12 5.27 34.49
N PRO A 154 8.80 4.24 33.66
CA PRO A 154 7.70 4.27 32.70
C PRO A 154 6.34 3.90 33.32
N ALA A 155 6.27 3.57 34.63
CA ALA A 155 5.09 2.95 35.24
C ALA A 155 3.80 3.77 35.08
N SER A 156 3.91 5.10 35.01
CA SER A 156 2.79 6.03 34.82
C SER A 156 2.77 6.67 33.41
N ALA A 157 3.44 6.09 32.41
CA ALA A 157 3.57 6.71 31.10
C ALA A 157 2.24 6.64 30.33
N ASP A 158 1.76 7.76 29.78
CA ASP A 158 0.57 7.79 28.94
C ASP A 158 0.78 7.08 27.58
N GLY A 159 2.04 6.96 27.16
CA GLY A 159 2.46 6.35 25.91
C GLY A 159 3.76 5.56 26.05
N LEU A 160 3.87 4.43 25.36
CA LEU A 160 5.10 3.64 25.24
C LEU A 160 5.46 3.38 23.78
N GLU A 161 6.73 3.56 23.45
CA GLU A 161 7.34 3.09 22.20
C GLU A 161 8.24 1.89 22.53
N ILE A 162 7.91 0.72 21.99
CA ILE A 162 8.61 -0.53 22.26
C ILE A 162 9.28 -1.01 20.97
N VAL A 163 10.61 -1.01 20.99
CA VAL A 163 11.44 -1.45 19.85
C VAL A 163 12.01 -2.85 20.07
N LEU A 164 12.12 -3.28 21.32
CA LEU A 164 12.63 -4.60 21.71
C LEU A 164 11.67 -5.71 21.30
N ASP A 165 12.23 -6.83 20.82
CA ASP A 165 11.48 -8.06 20.59
C ASP A 165 11.46 -8.95 21.84
N GLY A 166 10.61 -9.98 21.80
CA GLY A 166 10.56 -11.02 22.83
C GLY A 166 9.40 -10.93 23.83
N PRO A 167 9.26 -11.95 24.70
CA PRO A 167 8.10 -12.10 25.59
C PRO A 167 7.97 -10.98 26.63
N GLU A 168 9.07 -10.45 27.13
CA GLU A 168 9.09 -9.38 28.14
C GLU A 168 8.52 -8.07 27.58
N ALA A 169 8.90 -7.73 26.34
CA ALA A 169 8.36 -6.57 25.63
C ALA A 169 6.84 -6.69 25.41
N LEU A 170 6.37 -7.89 25.05
CA LEU A 170 4.93 -8.17 24.90
C LEU A 170 4.17 -8.10 26.23
N ALA A 171 4.77 -8.59 27.32
CA ALA A 171 4.18 -8.52 28.65
C ALA A 171 4.05 -7.07 29.13
N LEU A 172 5.10 -6.25 28.94
CA LEU A 172 5.08 -4.82 29.25
C LEU A 172 4.02 -4.08 28.41
N ALA A 173 3.94 -4.39 27.12
CA ALA A 173 2.93 -3.84 26.23
C ALA A 173 1.51 -4.18 26.70
N ALA A 174 1.24 -5.45 27.01
CA ALA A 174 -0.06 -5.91 27.48
C ALA A 174 -0.46 -5.24 28.81
N ALA A 175 0.45 -5.18 29.77
CA ALA A 175 0.21 -4.52 31.06
C ALA A 175 -0.08 -3.03 30.88
N SER A 176 0.65 -2.36 29.97
CA SER A 176 0.46 -0.93 29.69
C SER A 176 -0.86 -0.63 28.97
N LEU A 177 -1.27 -1.49 28.04
CA LEU A 177 -2.57 -1.38 27.39
C LEU A 177 -3.73 -1.62 28.37
N ALA A 178 -3.58 -2.57 29.29
CA ALA A 178 -4.58 -2.88 30.31
C ALA A 178 -4.80 -1.76 31.34
N ARG A 179 -3.85 -0.83 31.48
CA ARG A 179 -4.00 0.39 32.29
C ARG A 179 -4.41 1.63 31.49
N GLY A 180 -4.76 1.48 30.22
CA GLY A 180 -5.25 2.58 29.37
C GLY A 180 -4.18 3.37 28.61
N ALA A 181 -2.91 2.93 28.61
CA ALA A 181 -1.87 3.64 27.87
C ALA A 181 -1.97 3.44 26.35
N ALA A 182 -1.45 4.39 25.59
CA ALA A 182 -1.09 4.15 24.20
C ALA A 182 0.19 3.31 24.14
N VAL A 183 0.23 2.28 23.30
CA VAL A 183 1.42 1.45 23.12
C VAL A 183 1.68 1.26 21.64
N SER A 184 2.86 1.68 21.21
CA SER A 184 3.38 1.49 19.87
C SER A 184 4.45 0.40 19.89
N LEU A 185 4.22 -0.68 19.14
CA LEU A 185 5.17 -1.77 18.98
C LEU A 185 5.78 -1.71 17.59
N HIS A 186 7.10 -1.70 17.54
CA HIS A 186 7.84 -1.86 16.30
C HIS A 186 7.49 -3.20 15.63
N LEU A 187 7.34 -3.25 14.30
CA LEU A 187 6.98 -4.46 13.54
C LEU A 187 7.88 -5.66 13.87
N GLY A 188 9.17 -5.42 14.09
CA GLY A 188 10.11 -6.46 14.51
C GLY A 188 9.75 -7.14 15.85
N ALA A 189 9.09 -6.42 16.76
CA ALA A 189 8.66 -6.91 18.06
C ALA A 189 7.29 -7.62 18.02
N ALA A 190 6.39 -7.19 17.13
CA ALA A 190 5.08 -7.80 16.94
C ALA A 190 5.17 -9.01 15.99
N THR A 191 5.48 -10.19 16.54
CA THR A 191 5.89 -11.33 15.72
C THR A 191 4.78 -12.30 15.31
N THR A 192 3.61 -12.27 15.94
CA THR A 192 2.53 -13.22 15.62
C THR A 192 1.16 -12.58 15.71
N ALA A 193 0.21 -13.13 14.93
CA ALA A 193 -1.18 -12.70 15.00
C ALA A 193 -1.79 -12.99 16.37
N THR A 194 -1.40 -14.10 17.00
CA THR A 194 -1.82 -14.47 18.36
C THR A 194 -1.34 -13.44 19.39
N ALA A 195 -0.06 -13.07 19.38
CA ALA A 195 0.47 -12.04 20.27
C ALA A 195 -0.27 -10.71 20.07
N TRP A 196 -0.49 -10.30 18.82
CA TRP A 196 -1.23 -9.07 18.55
C TRP A 196 -2.67 -9.11 19.08
N ARG A 197 -3.38 -10.24 18.96
CA ARG A 197 -4.72 -10.42 19.54
C ARG A 197 -4.71 -10.25 21.06
N GLN A 198 -3.73 -10.84 21.75
CA GLN A 198 -3.59 -10.69 23.20
C GLN A 198 -3.41 -9.22 23.61
N LEU A 199 -2.63 -8.46 22.86
CA LEU A 199 -2.46 -7.02 23.08
C LEU A 199 -3.77 -6.27 22.85
N THR A 200 -4.51 -6.60 21.80
CA THR A 200 -5.81 -5.96 21.53
C THR A 200 -6.86 -6.29 22.58
N ASP A 201 -6.83 -7.50 23.15
CA ASP A 201 -7.71 -7.88 24.25
C ASP A 201 -7.35 -7.13 25.53
N ALA A 202 -6.04 -6.96 25.80
CA ALA A 202 -5.58 -6.14 26.93
C ALA A 202 -6.01 -4.67 26.78
N ALA A 203 -5.87 -4.11 25.58
CA ALA A 203 -6.35 -2.78 25.24
C ALA A 203 -7.86 -2.64 25.46
N ALA A 204 -8.65 -3.62 25.00
CA ALA A 204 -10.10 -3.61 25.15
C ALA A 204 -10.54 -3.62 26.63
N ARG A 205 -9.79 -4.26 27.52
CA ARG A 205 -10.07 -4.27 28.97
C ARG A 205 -9.74 -2.93 29.64
N GLY A 206 -8.65 -2.28 29.23
CA GLY A 206 -8.10 -1.09 29.88
C GLY A 206 -8.45 0.24 29.23
N GLY A 207 -9.00 0.24 28.03
CA GLY A 207 -9.16 1.44 27.20
C GLY A 207 -7.87 1.91 26.52
N GLY A 208 -6.82 1.07 26.49
CA GLY A 208 -5.54 1.41 25.86
C GLY A 208 -5.61 1.43 24.34
N LEU A 209 -4.57 1.98 23.71
CA LEU A 209 -4.49 2.14 22.26
C LEU A 209 -3.26 1.41 21.68
N PRO A 210 -3.42 0.21 21.10
CA PRO A 210 -2.32 -0.50 20.46
C PRO A 210 -2.09 0.06 19.05
N ARG A 211 -0.83 0.35 18.73
CA ARG A 211 -0.35 0.75 17.41
C ARG A 211 0.77 -0.17 16.98
N ILE A 212 0.72 -0.68 15.75
CA ILE A 212 1.90 -1.30 15.14
C ILE A 212 2.68 -0.23 14.39
N TYR A 213 3.97 -0.16 14.62
CA TYR A 213 4.86 0.81 14.02
C TYR A 213 5.67 0.15 12.89
N ASP A 214 5.41 0.63 11.67
CA ASP A 214 6.22 0.43 10.49
C ASP A 214 6.52 1.82 9.92
N SER A 215 7.80 2.15 9.76
CA SER A 215 8.23 3.47 9.31
C SER A 215 7.67 3.83 7.94
N TYR A 216 7.45 2.85 7.05
CA TYR A 216 6.94 3.11 5.71
C TYR A 216 5.54 3.74 5.71
N PHE A 217 4.71 3.52 6.74
CA PHE A 217 3.39 4.17 6.82
C PHE A 217 3.45 5.70 6.93
N TYR A 218 4.59 6.21 7.39
CA TYR A 218 4.86 7.64 7.54
C TYR A 218 5.72 8.21 6.42
N TYR A 219 6.08 7.39 5.43
CA TYR A 219 6.88 7.81 4.28
C TYR A 219 6.02 8.61 3.29
N PRO A 220 6.28 9.92 3.08
CA PRO A 220 5.38 10.78 2.31
C PRO A 220 5.13 10.31 0.86
N PRO A 221 6.13 9.78 0.12
CA PRO A 221 5.87 9.19 -1.20
C PRO A 221 4.90 8.00 -1.13
N LEU A 222 4.98 7.15 -0.10
CA LEU A 222 4.04 6.03 0.08
C LEU A 222 2.63 6.55 0.41
N GLN A 223 2.54 7.56 1.29
CA GLN A 223 1.26 8.16 1.63
C GLN A 223 0.60 8.78 0.38
N LYS A 224 1.37 9.47 -0.46
CA LYS A 224 0.86 10.00 -1.74
C LYS A 224 0.45 8.89 -2.70
N LEU A 225 1.22 7.80 -2.80
CA LEU A 225 0.84 6.63 -3.58
C LEU A 225 -0.50 6.07 -3.08
N LYS A 226 -0.67 5.88 -1.77
CA LYS A 226 -1.91 5.37 -1.17
C LYS A 226 -3.09 6.32 -1.40
N GLU A 227 -2.86 7.62 -1.30
CA GLU A 227 -3.85 8.66 -1.59
C GLU A 227 -4.35 8.56 -3.03
N LEU A 228 -3.44 8.52 -4.02
CA LEU A 228 -3.77 8.41 -5.44
C LEU A 228 -4.54 7.12 -5.76
N VAL A 229 -4.15 5.98 -5.19
CA VAL A 229 -4.90 4.72 -5.31
C VAL A 229 -6.30 4.85 -4.72
N THR A 230 -6.41 5.45 -3.53
CA THR A 230 -7.70 5.60 -2.81
C THR A 230 -8.63 6.58 -3.52
N ALA A 231 -8.06 7.59 -4.18
CA ALA A 231 -8.78 8.53 -5.05
C ALA A 231 -9.21 7.89 -6.40
N GLY A 232 -8.73 6.68 -6.71
CA GLY A 232 -9.03 5.98 -7.96
C GLY A 232 -8.29 6.55 -9.17
N ALA A 233 -7.14 7.19 -8.96
CA ALA A 233 -6.36 7.85 -10.02
C ALA A 233 -5.91 6.85 -11.10
N ILE A 234 -5.52 5.64 -10.72
CA ILE A 234 -5.14 4.55 -11.65
C ILE A 234 -6.34 3.72 -12.13
N GLY A 235 -7.57 4.22 -11.95
CA GLY A 235 -8.76 3.44 -12.20
C GLY A 235 -8.90 2.31 -11.18
N GLU A 236 -9.17 1.11 -11.65
CA GLU A 236 -9.44 -0.05 -10.80
C GLU A 236 -8.18 -0.88 -10.61
N PRO A 237 -7.64 -0.99 -9.38
CA PRO A 237 -6.31 -1.57 -9.20
C PRO A 237 -6.27 -3.08 -9.44
N THR A 238 -5.31 -3.52 -10.25
CA THR A 238 -5.19 -4.90 -10.76
C THR A 238 -3.98 -5.64 -10.17
N MET A 239 -2.80 -5.04 -10.20
CA MET A 239 -1.55 -5.67 -9.77
C MET A 239 -0.78 -4.75 -8.83
N LEU A 240 -0.46 -5.25 -7.64
CA LEU A 240 0.48 -4.62 -6.72
C LEU A 240 1.77 -5.43 -6.71
N ARG A 241 2.91 -4.77 -6.94
CA ARG A 241 4.25 -5.35 -6.83
C ARG A 241 5.04 -4.55 -5.81
N ILE A 242 5.64 -5.24 -4.86
CA ILE A 242 6.61 -4.69 -3.91
C ILE A 242 7.90 -5.47 -4.11
N ARG A 243 9.01 -4.78 -4.34
CA ARG A 243 10.33 -5.40 -4.42
C ARG A 243 11.21 -4.84 -3.31
N ALA A 244 11.66 -5.71 -2.42
CA ALA A 244 12.60 -5.42 -1.35
C ALA A 244 13.95 -6.06 -1.71
N THR A 245 14.95 -5.22 -1.95
CA THR A 245 16.31 -5.65 -2.28
C THR A 245 17.25 -5.31 -1.12
N LEU A 246 17.97 -6.29 -0.61
CA LEU A 246 19.07 -6.10 0.33
C LEU A 246 20.39 -6.15 -0.45
N GLY A 247 21.20 -5.11 -0.32
CA GLY A 247 22.58 -5.08 -0.77
C GLY A 247 23.56 -5.58 0.30
N GLY A 248 24.85 -5.57 -0.02
CA GLY A 248 25.91 -5.70 0.98
C GLY A 248 26.38 -4.33 1.45
N PRO A 249 27.32 -3.67 0.74
CA PRO A 249 27.95 -2.44 1.23
C PRO A 249 27.11 -1.18 1.05
N GLY A 250 27.47 -0.11 1.77
CA GLY A 250 27.01 1.28 1.50
C GLY A 250 26.07 1.90 2.53
N ALA A 251 25.79 1.20 3.62
CA ALA A 251 24.88 1.66 4.66
C ALA A 251 25.56 1.91 6.01
N ALA A 252 25.01 2.83 6.81
CA ALA A 252 25.49 3.14 8.15
C ALA A 252 25.36 1.96 9.14
N LYS A 253 24.29 1.17 9.01
CA LYS A 253 24.08 -0.07 9.76
C LYS A 253 24.02 -1.26 8.81
N GLN A 254 25.07 -2.06 8.85
CA GLN A 254 25.14 -3.31 8.10
C GLN A 254 24.22 -4.37 8.69
N LEU A 255 23.73 -5.25 7.83
CA LEU A 255 22.99 -6.44 8.19
C LEU A 255 23.82 -7.64 7.79
N ASP A 256 23.81 -8.67 8.63
CA ASP A 256 24.57 -9.89 8.41
C ASP A 256 23.62 -11.05 8.03
N PRO A 257 23.09 -11.11 6.79
CA PRO A 257 22.40 -12.29 6.30
C PRO A 257 23.39 -13.47 6.18
N PRO A 258 22.93 -14.72 6.31
CA PRO A 258 21.54 -15.18 6.26
C PRO A 258 20.78 -15.00 7.58
N PHE A 259 19.47 -14.72 7.50
CA PHE A 259 18.59 -14.56 8.66
C PHE A 259 18.13 -15.89 9.30
N GLY A 260 18.99 -16.91 9.28
CA GLY A 260 18.71 -18.25 9.80
C GLY A 260 17.43 -18.86 9.22
N GLU A 261 16.61 -19.47 10.07
CA GLU A 261 15.34 -20.13 9.69
C GLU A 261 14.24 -19.16 9.26
N GLN A 262 14.43 -17.85 9.42
CA GLN A 262 13.46 -16.81 9.08
C GLN A 262 14.01 -15.89 7.99
N PRO A 263 14.14 -16.37 6.74
CA PRO A 263 14.73 -15.58 5.64
C PRO A 263 13.97 -14.30 5.30
N LEU A 264 12.72 -14.14 5.77
CA LEU A 264 11.88 -12.96 5.52
C LEU A 264 11.86 -11.97 6.70
N ARG A 265 12.84 -12.04 7.62
CA ARG A 265 12.86 -11.22 8.84
C ARG A 265 13.02 -9.71 8.53
N HIS A 266 12.46 -8.90 9.42
CA HIS A 266 12.74 -7.46 9.53
C HIS A 266 14.26 -7.23 9.72
N PRO A 267 14.88 -6.16 9.17
CA PRO A 267 14.27 -5.01 8.47
C PRO A 267 14.13 -5.16 6.97
N ALA A 268 14.70 -6.19 6.37
CA ALA A 268 14.83 -6.24 4.92
C ALA A 268 13.54 -6.68 4.23
N PHE A 269 12.97 -7.82 4.62
CA PHE A 269 11.97 -8.50 3.79
C PHE A 269 10.58 -8.65 4.42
N ASP A 270 10.42 -8.28 5.70
CA ASP A 270 9.12 -8.25 6.36
C ASP A 270 8.27 -7.08 5.83
N ARG A 271 7.62 -7.30 4.68
CA ARG A 271 6.79 -6.30 3.96
C ARG A 271 5.32 -6.69 3.88
N PHE A 272 4.87 -7.61 4.72
CA PHE A 272 3.49 -8.11 4.70
C PHE A 272 2.47 -7.07 5.18
N LEU A 273 2.85 -6.27 6.16
CA LEU A 273 2.08 -5.10 6.58
C LEU A 273 1.90 -4.11 5.43
N LEU A 274 2.99 -3.78 4.72
CA LEU A 274 2.95 -2.89 3.57
C LEU A 274 2.11 -3.46 2.42
N LEU A 275 2.27 -4.75 2.11
CA LEU A 275 1.52 -5.47 1.09
C LEU A 275 0.01 -5.39 1.34
N THR A 276 -0.42 -5.64 2.57
CA THR A 276 -1.84 -5.61 2.96
C THR A 276 -2.36 -4.19 3.18
N PHE A 277 -1.52 -3.25 3.62
CA PHE A 277 -1.85 -1.83 3.71
C PHE A 277 -2.22 -1.26 2.34
N LEU A 278 -1.48 -1.61 1.29
CA LEU A 278 -1.76 -1.16 -0.08
C LEU A 278 -2.87 -1.97 -0.73
N GLY A 279 -2.74 -3.31 -0.73
CA GLY A 279 -3.59 -4.22 -1.51
C GLY A 279 -4.88 -4.65 -0.83
N GLY A 280 -4.96 -4.56 0.50
CA GLY A 280 -6.03 -5.11 1.33
C GLY A 280 -5.71 -6.52 1.86
N PRO A 281 -6.67 -7.18 2.54
CA PRO A 281 -6.47 -8.55 3.03
C PRO A 281 -6.27 -9.53 1.87
N ALA A 282 -5.37 -10.50 2.06
CA ALA A 282 -5.08 -11.56 1.11
C ALA A 282 -5.99 -12.77 1.32
N ALA A 283 -6.59 -13.28 0.24
CA ALA A 283 -7.43 -14.48 0.23
C ALA A 283 -6.62 -15.77 0.11
N SER A 284 -5.59 -15.76 -0.74
CA SER A 284 -4.71 -16.92 -0.90
C SER A 284 -3.29 -16.45 -1.20
N LEU A 285 -2.30 -17.29 -0.94
CA LEU A 285 -0.93 -17.03 -1.33
C LEU A 285 -0.22 -18.30 -1.81
N THR A 286 0.79 -18.12 -2.67
CA THR A 286 1.83 -19.11 -2.95
C THR A 286 3.18 -18.44 -2.75
N ALA A 287 4.18 -19.22 -2.36
CA ALA A 287 5.52 -18.71 -2.13
C ALA A 287 6.57 -19.68 -2.68
N TYR A 288 7.64 -19.12 -3.21
CA TYR A 288 8.86 -19.84 -3.53
C TYR A 288 9.96 -19.17 -2.73
N LEU A 289 10.52 -19.86 -1.73
CA LEU A 289 11.59 -19.32 -0.90
C LEU A 289 12.86 -20.12 -1.17
N GLN A 290 13.97 -19.42 -1.39
CA GLN A 290 15.29 -20.01 -1.46
C GLN A 290 16.09 -19.59 -0.21
N PRO A 291 16.93 -20.46 0.35
CA PRO A 291 17.88 -20.07 1.38
C PRO A 291 18.72 -18.89 0.92
N MET A 292 19.05 -17.99 1.85
CA MET A 292 20.00 -16.93 1.58
C MET A 292 21.42 -17.49 1.73
N ASP A 293 22.28 -17.14 0.78
CA ASP A 293 23.71 -17.43 0.82
C ASP A 293 24.47 -16.10 0.91
N ALA A 294 25.41 -16.01 1.85
CA ALA A 294 26.18 -14.79 2.09
C ALA A 294 27.00 -14.33 0.86
N ALA A 295 27.43 -15.26 0.01
CA ALA A 295 28.24 -14.98 -1.18
C ALA A 295 27.44 -14.99 -2.49
N ARG A 296 26.45 -15.89 -2.60
CA ARG A 296 25.65 -16.10 -3.82
C ARG A 296 24.34 -15.30 -3.81
N GLY A 297 23.99 -14.70 -2.68
CA GLY A 297 22.74 -13.97 -2.52
C GLY A 297 21.52 -14.88 -2.43
N GLY A 298 20.43 -14.45 -3.05
CA GLY A 298 19.20 -15.23 -3.21
C GLY A 298 17.96 -14.56 -2.62
N GLN A 299 16.80 -15.14 -2.92
CA GLN A 299 15.61 -15.31 -2.06
C GLN A 299 14.32 -15.40 -2.90
N GLY A 300 13.17 -15.28 -2.22
CA GLY A 300 11.89 -15.72 -2.69
C GLY A 300 10.95 -14.74 -3.37
N LEU A 301 9.90 -15.37 -3.89
CA LEU A 301 8.76 -14.77 -4.55
C LEU A 301 7.52 -15.13 -3.75
N ILE A 302 6.77 -14.13 -3.29
CA ILE A 302 5.47 -14.35 -2.65
C ILE A 302 4.41 -13.75 -3.55
N ALA A 303 3.50 -14.58 -4.06
CA ALA A 303 2.36 -14.14 -4.85
C ALA A 303 1.07 -14.36 -4.06
N CYS A 304 0.18 -13.38 -4.04
CA CYS A 304 -1.11 -13.49 -3.37
C CYS A 304 -2.26 -13.01 -4.25
N ARG A 305 -3.44 -13.57 -3.98
CA ARG A 305 -4.72 -13.05 -4.45
C ARG A 305 -5.30 -12.25 -3.31
N PHE A 306 -5.67 -10.99 -3.55
CA PHE A 306 -6.39 -10.21 -2.54
C PHE A 306 -7.86 -10.64 -2.46
N ALA A 307 -8.49 -10.37 -1.32
CA ALA A 307 -9.94 -10.55 -1.16
C ALA A 307 -10.74 -9.69 -2.15
N ALA A 308 -10.18 -8.54 -2.54
CA ALA A 308 -10.73 -7.70 -3.59
C ALA A 308 -10.71 -8.44 -4.95
N PRO A 309 -11.85 -8.58 -5.64
CA PRO A 309 -11.93 -9.37 -6.87
C PRO A 309 -10.97 -8.89 -7.96
N GLY A 310 -10.17 -9.82 -8.50
CA GLY A 310 -9.31 -9.54 -9.65
C GLY A 310 -8.06 -8.73 -9.33
N ARG A 311 -7.72 -8.59 -8.04
CA ARG A 311 -6.48 -7.96 -7.61
C ARG A 311 -5.46 -9.01 -7.17
N LEU A 312 -4.26 -8.90 -7.71
CA LEU A 312 -3.12 -9.74 -7.38
C LEU A 312 -2.01 -8.92 -6.71
N GLY A 313 -1.22 -9.58 -5.87
CA GLY A 313 -0.09 -9.02 -5.17
C GLY A 313 1.16 -9.85 -5.38
N LEU A 314 2.31 -9.18 -5.46
CA LEU A 314 3.62 -9.80 -5.57
C LEU A 314 4.60 -9.12 -4.62
N LEU A 315 5.30 -9.91 -3.82
CA LEU A 315 6.41 -9.48 -2.98
C LEU A 315 7.71 -10.17 -3.48
N GLU A 316 8.47 -9.36 -4.21
CA GLU A 316 9.87 -9.42 -4.66
C GLU A 316 10.88 -9.43 -3.53
N CYS A 317 11.29 -10.60 -3.05
CA CYS A 317 12.47 -10.76 -2.22
C CYS A 317 13.78 -10.70 -3.10
N ALA A 318 14.78 -9.80 -2.98
CA ALA A 318 16.15 -10.11 -3.47
C ALA A 318 17.30 -9.79 -2.48
N TYR A 319 18.26 -10.70 -2.24
CA TYR A 319 19.56 -10.38 -1.61
C TYR A 319 20.68 -10.45 -2.64
N ALA A 320 21.42 -9.35 -2.74
CA ALA A 320 22.50 -9.14 -3.69
C ALA A 320 23.76 -8.67 -2.92
N PRO A 321 24.64 -9.59 -2.46
CA PRO A 321 25.74 -9.27 -1.55
C PRO A 321 26.73 -8.24 -2.12
N GLU A 322 26.98 -8.26 -3.43
CA GLU A 322 27.90 -7.32 -4.08
C GLU A 322 27.25 -5.98 -4.45
N LEU A 323 25.94 -5.84 -4.25
CA LEU A 323 25.25 -4.62 -4.62
C LEU A 323 25.50 -3.52 -3.60
N TYR A 324 26.16 -2.45 -4.04
CA TYR A 324 26.30 -1.24 -3.24
C TYR A 324 24.97 -0.47 -3.15
N VAL A 325 24.53 -0.23 -1.92
CA VAL A 325 23.31 0.51 -1.60
C VAL A 325 23.65 1.64 -0.64
N ARG A 326 23.73 2.87 -1.17
CA ARG A 326 23.90 4.07 -0.33
C ARG A 326 22.69 4.24 0.59
N SER A 327 22.90 4.29 1.90
CA SER A 327 21.84 4.58 2.88
C SER A 327 22.41 5.08 4.20
N ASP A 328 21.73 6.03 4.84
CA ASP A 328 22.02 6.43 6.22
C ASP A 328 21.50 5.42 7.26
N TYR A 329 20.84 4.34 6.81
CA TYR A 329 20.26 3.30 7.66
C TYR A 329 20.75 1.90 7.27
N PHE A 330 19.92 1.11 6.59
CA PHE A 330 20.23 -0.25 6.16
C PHE A 330 20.48 -0.28 4.65
N PRO A 331 21.25 -1.24 4.11
CA PRO A 331 21.53 -1.34 2.67
C PRO A 331 20.32 -1.94 1.94
N HIS A 332 19.14 -1.36 2.13
CA HIS A 332 17.86 -1.88 1.71
C HIS A 332 17.16 -0.90 0.76
N ASP A 333 16.84 -1.38 -0.43
CA ASP A 333 16.12 -0.67 -1.48
C ASP A 333 14.69 -1.21 -1.60
N LEU A 334 13.72 -0.30 -1.67
CA LEU A 334 12.30 -0.62 -1.81
C LEU A 334 11.73 -0.01 -3.08
N GLU A 335 11.13 -0.85 -3.90
CA GLU A 335 10.37 -0.42 -5.07
C GLU A 335 8.93 -0.91 -4.94
N ILE A 336 7.98 -0.06 -5.32
CA ILE A 336 6.56 -0.42 -5.35
C ILE A 336 6.00 0.01 -6.69
N GLU A 337 5.32 -0.91 -7.36
CA GLU A 337 4.51 -0.59 -8.54
C GLU A 337 3.07 -0.99 -8.28
N TYR A 338 2.14 -0.06 -8.50
CA TYR A 338 0.72 -0.32 -8.38
C TYR A 338 0.01 0.04 -9.67
N THR A 339 -0.42 -0.98 -10.40
CA THR A 339 -1.10 -0.88 -11.69
C THR A 339 -2.61 -1.01 -11.53
N GLY A 340 -3.34 -0.21 -12.29
CA GLY A 340 -4.78 -0.30 -12.45
C GLY A 340 -5.19 -0.16 -13.92
N THR A 341 -6.49 -0.08 -14.17
CA THR A 341 -7.03 -0.02 -15.53
C THR A 341 -6.62 1.24 -16.30
N ASP A 342 -6.37 2.34 -15.59
CA ASP A 342 -6.19 3.66 -16.20
C ASP A 342 -4.75 4.17 -16.08
N GLY A 343 -3.84 3.38 -15.49
CA GLY A 343 -2.46 3.80 -15.27
C GLY A 343 -1.70 2.98 -14.23
N PHE A 344 -0.52 3.48 -13.87
CA PHE A 344 0.30 2.92 -12.80
C PHE A 344 0.97 4.00 -11.95
N LEU A 345 1.30 3.63 -10.72
CA LEU A 345 2.15 4.40 -9.81
C LEU A 345 3.43 3.61 -9.55
N ARG A 346 4.58 4.26 -9.54
CA ARG A 346 5.87 3.67 -9.22
C ARG A 346 6.57 4.47 -8.14
N LEU A 347 6.75 3.87 -6.97
CA LEU A 347 7.59 4.38 -5.89
C LEU A 347 8.97 3.72 -5.97
N ARG A 348 10.03 4.50 -5.80
CA ARG A 348 11.42 4.04 -5.84
C ARG A 348 12.09 4.26 -4.48
N ARG A 349 13.26 3.64 -4.33
CA ARG A 349 14.35 3.89 -3.35
C ARG A 349 14.05 3.60 -1.87
N GLY A 350 12.92 4.03 -1.31
CA GLY A 350 12.67 3.85 0.14
C GLY A 350 13.84 4.39 0.98
N MET A 351 14.46 3.54 1.81
CA MET A 351 15.64 3.91 2.64
C MET A 351 16.94 4.02 1.84
N ALA A 352 16.96 3.49 0.62
CA ALA A 352 18.10 3.63 -0.26
C ALA A 352 18.14 5.02 -0.89
N GLU A 353 19.34 5.43 -1.25
CA GLU A 353 19.61 6.63 -2.03
C GLU A 353 20.35 6.31 -3.33
N ARG A 354 20.14 5.10 -3.84
CA ARG A 354 20.87 4.57 -5.01
C ARG A 354 20.68 5.39 -6.28
N THR A 355 19.53 6.03 -6.43
CA THR A 355 19.12 6.70 -7.66
C THR A 355 18.75 8.14 -7.37
N GLN A 356 19.10 9.05 -8.28
CA GLN A 356 18.57 10.43 -8.32
C GLN A 356 17.16 10.48 -8.94
N GLU A 357 16.52 9.31 -9.12
CA GLU A 357 15.17 9.21 -9.62
C GLU A 357 14.16 9.83 -8.63
N PRO A 358 13.08 10.43 -9.13
CA PRO A 358 11.99 10.88 -8.29
C PRO A 358 11.42 9.73 -7.45
N PRO A 359 11.09 9.97 -6.17
CA PRO A 359 10.61 8.92 -5.28
C PRO A 359 9.25 8.36 -5.69
N LEU A 360 8.42 9.11 -6.42
CA LEU A 360 7.14 8.63 -6.93
C LEU A 360 6.84 9.16 -8.35
N ILE A 361 6.48 8.27 -9.25
CA ILE A 361 6.02 8.58 -10.62
C ILE A 361 4.60 8.05 -10.78
N ALA A 362 3.70 8.85 -11.36
CA ALA A 362 2.35 8.46 -11.71
C ALA A 362 2.14 8.60 -13.22
N ARG A 363 1.78 7.50 -13.90
CA ARG A 363 1.41 7.51 -15.32
C ARG A 363 -0.08 7.21 -15.42
N ILE A 364 -0.90 8.23 -15.69
CA ILE A 364 -2.36 8.14 -15.73
C ILE A 364 -2.85 8.49 -17.15
N GLY A 365 -3.55 7.58 -17.82
CA GLY A 365 -4.04 7.78 -19.19
C GLY A 365 -2.92 8.20 -20.15
N LYS A 366 -2.90 9.47 -20.58
CA LYS A 366 -1.84 10.07 -21.43
C LYS A 366 -0.85 10.96 -20.69
N THR A 367 -1.06 11.23 -19.39
CA THR A 367 -0.20 12.10 -18.60
C THR A 367 0.80 11.30 -17.77
N MET A 368 1.94 11.94 -17.49
CA MET A 368 2.91 11.51 -16.49
C MET A 368 3.06 12.66 -15.48
N GLN A 369 3.03 12.32 -14.21
CA GLN A 369 3.32 13.23 -13.10
C GLN A 369 4.46 12.66 -12.29
N VAL A 370 5.34 13.54 -11.85
CA VAL A 370 6.51 13.21 -11.06
C VAL A 370 6.36 13.90 -9.72
N TYR A 371 6.58 13.16 -8.65
CA TYR A 371 6.55 13.64 -7.28
C TYR A 371 7.93 13.45 -6.67
N GLY A 372 8.52 14.55 -6.22
CA GLY A 372 9.87 14.63 -5.65
C GLY A 372 10.18 16.04 -5.15
N MET A 373 11.47 16.36 -5.04
CA MET A 373 11.92 17.67 -4.55
C MET A 373 11.30 18.85 -5.34
N GLU A 374 11.17 18.71 -6.66
CA GLU A 374 10.57 19.73 -7.55
C GLU A 374 9.10 20.05 -7.19
N THR A 375 8.39 19.09 -6.59
CA THR A 375 7.02 19.25 -6.11
C THR A 375 6.93 19.65 -4.63
N GLY A 376 8.06 19.95 -3.98
CA GLY A 376 8.15 20.21 -2.54
C GLY A 376 7.96 18.97 -1.66
N MET A 377 7.93 17.77 -2.26
CA MET A 377 7.79 16.53 -1.51
C MET A 377 9.07 16.25 -0.73
N ARG A 378 8.92 16.14 0.59
CA ARG A 378 9.98 15.64 1.46
C ARG A 378 10.00 14.12 1.42
N ASP A 379 11.17 13.54 1.19
CA ASP A 379 11.43 12.10 1.17
C ASP A 379 12.54 11.70 2.15
N ASP A 380 12.91 12.62 3.06
CA ASP A 380 13.86 12.35 4.13
C ASP A 380 13.22 11.56 5.29
N TRP A 381 14.04 10.75 5.95
CA TRP A 381 13.58 9.88 7.04
C TRP A 381 13.34 10.64 8.36
N ALA A 382 13.90 11.84 8.53
CA ALA A 382 13.61 12.64 9.72
C ALA A 382 12.13 13.06 9.76
N VAL A 383 11.52 13.37 8.61
CA VAL A 383 10.07 13.61 8.49
C VAL A 383 9.26 12.37 8.87
N VAL A 384 9.70 11.18 8.47
CA VAL A 384 9.04 9.91 8.81
C VAL A 384 8.96 9.72 10.33
N TYR A 385 10.09 9.83 11.03
CA TYR A 385 10.12 9.69 12.49
C TYR A 385 9.36 10.81 13.20
N LYS A 386 9.41 12.04 12.69
CA LYS A 386 8.62 13.17 13.21
C LYS A 386 7.12 12.89 13.11
N ASN A 387 6.64 12.38 11.97
CA ASN A 387 5.24 12.04 11.76
C ASN A 387 4.79 10.89 12.67
N ALA A 388 5.63 9.87 12.84
CA ALA A 388 5.36 8.75 13.75
C ALA A 388 5.25 9.19 15.22
N ALA A 389 6.17 10.06 15.67
CA ALA A 389 6.14 10.63 17.00
C ALA A 389 4.89 11.52 17.21
N ALA A 390 4.51 12.30 16.20
CA ALA A 390 3.30 13.13 16.24
C ALA A 390 2.02 12.29 16.37
N GLU A 391 1.91 11.18 15.64
CA GLU A 391 0.81 10.23 15.83
C GLU A 391 0.81 9.65 17.24
N MET A 392 1.98 9.22 17.75
CA MET A 392 2.09 8.63 19.09
C MET A 392 1.61 9.61 20.16
N VAL A 393 2.07 10.87 20.09
CA VAL A 393 1.62 11.94 20.96
C VAL A 393 0.11 12.17 20.83
N GLY A 394 -0.43 12.13 19.61
CA GLY A 394 -1.87 12.18 19.36
C GLY A 394 -2.64 11.07 20.09
N LEU A 395 -2.14 9.83 20.05
CA LEU A 395 -2.75 8.70 20.76
C LEU A 395 -2.79 8.92 22.27
N THR A 396 -1.72 9.47 22.86
CA THR A 396 -1.72 9.80 24.31
C THR A 396 -2.76 10.86 24.69
N GLY A 397 -3.14 11.72 23.74
CA GLY A 397 -4.21 12.72 23.92
C GLY A 397 -5.60 12.25 23.53
N GLY A 398 -5.81 10.93 23.34
CA GLY A 398 -7.12 10.36 23.00
C GLY A 398 -7.53 10.48 21.53
N ARG A 399 -6.62 10.87 20.62
CA ARG A 399 -6.87 10.76 19.16
C ARG A 399 -6.74 9.28 18.76
N SER A 400 -7.59 8.79 17.87
CA SER A 400 -7.67 7.34 17.57
C SER A 400 -7.36 6.96 16.11
N VAL A 401 -6.78 7.87 15.33
CA VAL A 401 -6.49 7.57 13.92
C VAL A 401 -5.15 6.84 13.85
N VAL A 402 -5.22 5.51 13.82
CA VAL A 402 -4.10 4.62 13.53
C VAL A 402 -4.10 4.24 12.04
N HIS A 403 -2.90 4.18 11.44
CA HIS A 403 -2.76 3.82 10.02
C HIS A 403 -3.37 2.46 9.65
N LEU A 404 -3.22 1.47 10.53
CA LEU A 404 -3.80 0.14 10.36
C LEU A 404 -4.67 -0.22 11.56
N PRO A 405 -5.97 -0.53 11.34
CA PRO A 405 -6.81 -1.07 12.40
C PRO A 405 -6.31 -2.46 12.80
N SER A 406 -6.54 -2.85 14.06
CA SER A 406 -6.07 -4.13 14.61
C SER A 406 -6.40 -5.35 13.75
N ALA A 407 -7.60 -5.42 13.16
CA ALA A 407 -7.99 -6.53 12.30
C ALA A 407 -7.10 -6.64 11.03
N ALA A 408 -6.65 -5.51 10.48
CA ALA A 408 -5.75 -5.50 9.34
C ALA A 408 -4.33 -5.95 9.74
N VAL A 409 -3.87 -5.57 10.94
CA VAL A 409 -2.59 -6.05 11.50
C VAL A 409 -2.62 -7.56 11.67
N VAL A 410 -3.68 -8.10 12.28
CA VAL A 410 -3.88 -9.55 12.41
C VAL A 410 -3.86 -10.24 11.05
N SER A 411 -4.56 -9.68 10.05
CA SER A 411 -4.58 -10.24 8.70
C SER A 411 -3.18 -10.28 8.07
N ALA A 412 -2.36 -9.25 8.29
CA ALA A 412 -1.00 -9.18 7.76
C ALA A 412 -0.05 -10.18 8.46
N LEU A 413 -0.16 -10.31 9.79
CA LEU A 413 0.65 -11.25 10.57
C LEU A 413 0.28 -12.70 10.26
N ASN A 414 -1.01 -13.01 10.09
CA ASN A 414 -1.46 -14.32 9.59
C ASN A 414 -0.85 -14.62 8.22
N LEU A 415 -0.85 -13.63 7.32
CA LEU A 415 -0.25 -13.80 5.98
C LEU A 415 1.24 -14.11 6.07
N ARG A 416 1.96 -13.39 6.94
CA ARG A 416 3.39 -13.60 7.22
C ARG A 416 3.67 -15.00 7.76
N GLU A 417 2.87 -15.50 8.71
CA GLU A 417 3.04 -16.84 9.28
C GLU A 417 2.81 -17.94 8.23
N ARG A 418 1.78 -17.77 7.39
CA ARG A 418 1.38 -18.74 6.36
C ARG A 418 2.34 -18.82 5.18
N VAL A 419 3.23 -17.85 4.99
CA VAL A 419 4.15 -17.83 3.85
C VAL A 419 5.08 -19.04 3.84
N TYR A 420 5.55 -19.47 5.01
CA TYR A 420 6.42 -20.62 5.16
C TYR A 420 5.69 -21.93 4.88
N ASP A 421 4.42 -22.03 5.29
CA ASP A 421 3.57 -23.17 4.95
C ASP A 421 3.39 -23.29 3.44
N ALA A 422 3.11 -22.17 2.76
CA ALA A 422 2.92 -22.17 1.30
C ALA A 422 4.20 -22.52 0.55
N ALA A 423 5.34 -22.02 1.02
CA ALA A 423 6.65 -22.36 0.46
C ALA A 423 6.94 -23.87 0.58
N ARG A 424 6.66 -24.46 1.75
CA ARG A 424 6.82 -25.91 1.97
C ARG A 424 5.84 -26.74 1.14
N ALA A 425 4.60 -26.28 1.01
CA ALA A 425 3.55 -27.01 0.31
C ALA A 425 3.68 -26.96 -1.22
N ALA A 426 4.49 -26.03 -1.76
CA ALA A 426 4.66 -25.80 -3.20
C ALA A 426 3.34 -25.61 -3.97
N ARG A 427 2.31 -25.10 -3.30
CA ARG A 427 0.97 -24.85 -3.85
C ARG A 427 0.32 -23.64 -3.18
N PRO A 428 -0.69 -23.01 -3.82
CA PRO A 428 -1.48 -21.98 -3.16
C PRO A 428 -2.16 -22.47 -1.89
N ILE A 429 -2.14 -21.66 -0.83
CA ILE A 429 -2.85 -21.86 0.44
C ILE A 429 -3.89 -20.74 0.61
N GLU A 430 -5.10 -21.10 1.01
CA GLU A 430 -6.16 -20.14 1.38
C GLU A 430 -5.94 -19.62 2.81
N ILE A 431 -6.25 -18.34 3.03
CA ILE A 431 -5.98 -17.62 4.28
C ILE A 431 -7.21 -17.57 5.18
N PHE A 432 -8.41 -17.60 4.62
CA PHE A 432 -9.69 -17.57 5.33
C PHE A 432 -10.75 -18.41 4.65
#